data_AF-A0A1X6Z495-F1
#
_entry.id   AF-A0A1X6Z495-F1
#
_cell.length_a   1.000
_cell.length_b   1.000
_cell.length_c   1.000
_cell.angle_alpha   90.00
_cell.angle_beta   90.00
_cell.angle_gamma   90.00
#
_symmetry.space_group_name_H-M   'P 1'
#
loop_
_entity.id
_entity.type
_entity.pdbx_description
1 polymer ?
#
loop_
_entity_poly.entity_id
_entity_poly.type
_entity_poly.pdbx_seq_one_letter_code
_entity_poly.pdbx_strand_id
1 'polypeptide(L)'
;MVGSEFLWPGRFHERLHISTRQYARIVRDWVTSIGLEATAYGTHSMRRTKVTQIYKKTGNLRAVQLLLGHTKMDGTVRYLGVELEDALAIAEATEI
;
A
#
# COMPACT_ATOMS: atom_id res chain seq x y z
N MET A 1 -13.34 23.81 -21.69
CA MET A 1 -13.48 22.68 -20.74
C MET A 1 -12.96 23.17 -19.41
N VAL A 2 -13.83 23.48 -18.45
CA VAL A 2 -13.36 23.84 -17.09
C VAL A 2 -12.68 22.58 -16.56
N GLY A 3 -11.36 22.66 -16.35
CA GLY A 3 -10.60 21.55 -15.77
C GLY A 3 -11.18 21.24 -14.39
N SER A 4 -11.37 19.96 -14.08
CA SER A 4 -11.75 19.58 -12.71
C SER A 4 -10.59 19.94 -11.77
N GLU A 5 -10.91 20.53 -10.62
CA GLU A 5 -9.94 20.81 -9.54
C GLU A 5 -9.28 19.53 -9.00
N PHE A 6 -9.93 18.37 -9.18
CA PHE A 6 -9.47 17.09 -8.67
C PHE A 6 -9.03 16.15 -9.79
N LEU A 7 -7.92 15.43 -9.56
CA LEU A 7 -7.39 14.43 -10.49
C LEU A 7 -8.42 13.33 -10.82
N TRP A 8 -9.27 12.97 -9.85
CA TRP A 8 -10.37 12.02 -10.02
C TRP A 8 -11.71 12.68 -9.67
N PRO A 9 -12.45 13.20 -10.66
CA PRO A 9 -13.72 13.87 -10.42
C PRO A 9 -14.79 12.91 -9.91
N GLY A 10 -15.66 13.41 -9.03
CA GLY A 10 -16.87 12.72 -8.61
C GLY A 10 -17.97 12.76 -9.69
N ARG A 11 -18.94 11.84 -9.61
CA ARG A 11 -20.11 11.82 -10.51
C ARG A 11 -21.30 12.66 -10.01
N PHE A 12 -21.25 13.11 -8.75
CA PHE A 12 -22.32 13.89 -8.13
C PHE A 12 -21.89 15.36 -8.06
N HIS A 13 -22.77 16.26 -8.48
CA HIS A 13 -22.50 17.71 -8.53
C HIS A 13 -22.08 18.29 -7.17
N GLU A 14 -22.52 17.70 -6.06
CA GLU A 14 -22.16 18.14 -4.69
C GLU A 14 -20.78 17.63 -4.22
N ARG A 15 -20.19 16.64 -4.88
CA ARG A 15 -18.89 16.05 -4.50
C ARG A 15 -17.92 16.15 -5.66
N LEU A 16 -17.00 17.10 -5.55
CA LEU A 16 -16.05 17.44 -6.61
C LEU A 16 -15.01 16.33 -6.88
N HIS A 17 -14.79 15.41 -5.93
CA HIS A 17 -13.86 14.28 -6.08
C HIS A 17 -14.49 12.91 -5.80
N ILE A 18 -13.81 11.85 -6.24
CA ILE A 18 -14.17 10.46 -5.93
C ILE A 18 -14.27 10.24 -4.41
N SER A 19 -15.34 9.57 -3.97
CA SER A 19 -15.48 9.18 -2.57
C SER A 19 -14.63 7.95 -2.23
N THR A 20 -14.26 7.81 -0.96
CA THR A 20 -13.57 6.60 -0.44
C THR A 20 -14.34 5.32 -0.75
N ARG A 21 -15.68 5.35 -0.68
CA ARG A 21 -16.56 4.23 -1.05
C ARG A 21 -16.46 3.88 -2.53
N GLN A 22 -16.42 4.89 -3.41
CA GLN A 22 -16.26 4.65 -4.85
C GLN A 22 -14.87 4.10 -5.16
N TYR A 23 -13.82 4.60 -4.51
CA TYR A 23 -12.48 4.03 -4.66
C TYR A 23 -12.43 2.56 -4.21
N ALA A 24 -13.01 2.24 -3.05
CA ALA A 24 -13.09 0.87 -2.57
C ALA A 24 -13.88 -0.05 -3.52
N ARG A 25 -14.94 0.47 -4.16
CA ARG A 25 -15.72 -0.27 -5.17
C ARG A 25 -14.88 -0.58 -6.41
N ILE A 26 -14.15 0.41 -6.95
CA ILE A 26 -13.27 0.19 -8.10
C ILE A 26 -12.25 -0.93 -7.80
N VAL A 27 -11.60 -0.88 -6.64
CA VAL A 27 -10.65 -1.93 -6.24
C VAL A 27 -11.33 -3.28 -6.10
N ARG A 28 -12.52 -3.34 -5.49
CA ARG A 28 -13.31 -4.57 -5.39
C ARG A 28 -13.61 -5.18 -6.76
N ASP A 29 -14.03 -4.35 -7.71
CA ASP A 29 -14.37 -4.79 -9.07
C ASP A 29 -13.13 -5.35 -9.78
N TRP A 30 -11.96 -4.71 -9.62
CA TRP A 30 -10.69 -5.23 -10.14
C TRP A 30 -10.31 -6.57 -9.52
N VAL A 31 -10.36 -6.69 -8.20
CA VAL A 31 -10.07 -7.94 -7.47
C VAL A 31 -10.98 -9.07 -7.97
N THR A 32 -12.28 -8.79 -8.10
CA THR A 32 -13.27 -9.77 -8.57
C THR A 32 -13.01 -10.16 -10.03
N SER A 33 -12.62 -9.21 -10.88
CA SER A 33 -12.36 -9.46 -12.31
C SER A 33 -11.19 -10.42 -12.58
N ILE A 34 -10.27 -10.55 -11.63
CA ILE A 34 -9.15 -11.50 -11.69
C ILE A 34 -9.40 -12.79 -10.89
N GLY A 35 -10.65 -13.02 -10.44
CA GLY A 35 -11.06 -14.24 -9.74
C GLY A 35 -10.64 -14.33 -8.27
N LEU A 36 -10.25 -13.21 -7.65
CA LEU A 36 -9.88 -13.17 -6.24
C LEU A 36 -11.07 -12.84 -5.34
N GLU A 37 -10.97 -13.26 -4.08
CA GLU A 37 -12.00 -13.06 -3.07
C GLU A 37 -12.04 -11.58 -2.62
N ALA A 38 -13.18 -10.91 -2.87
CA ALA A 38 -13.33 -9.47 -2.71
C ALA A 38 -13.17 -8.93 -1.27
N THR A 39 -13.39 -9.74 -0.24
CA THR A 39 -13.29 -9.30 1.16
C THR A 39 -11.86 -9.36 1.71
N ALA A 40 -10.99 -10.19 1.12
CA ALA A 40 -9.58 -10.33 1.46
C ALA A 40 -8.72 -9.18 0.92
N TYR A 41 -9.18 -8.48 -0.12
CA TYR A 41 -8.39 -7.43 -0.79
C TYR A 41 -9.12 -6.08 -0.82
N GLY A 42 -8.37 -5.01 -0.58
CA GLY A 42 -8.87 -3.65 -0.62
C GLY A 42 -7.74 -2.63 -0.77
N THR A 43 -8.10 -1.35 -0.69
CA THR A 43 -7.15 -0.23 -0.86
C THR A 43 -5.97 -0.31 0.11
N HIS A 44 -6.22 -0.79 1.34
CA HIS A 44 -5.17 -0.96 2.35
C HIS A 44 -4.28 -2.18 2.10
N SER A 45 -4.83 -3.30 1.62
CA SER A 45 -4.01 -4.47 1.31
C SER A 45 -3.05 -4.16 0.15
N MET A 46 -3.52 -3.43 -0.86
CA MET A 46 -2.65 -2.93 -1.95
C MET A 46 -1.50 -2.06 -1.42
N ARG A 47 -1.80 -1.12 -0.50
CA ARG A 47 -0.77 -0.29 0.15
C ARG A 47 0.28 -1.15 0.84
N ARG A 48 -0.16 -2.16 1.61
CA ARG A 48 0.72 -3.09 2.33
C ARG A 48 1.58 -3.92 1.37
N THR A 49 1.01 -4.46 0.30
CA THR A 49 1.72 -5.31 -0.65
C THR A 49 2.87 -4.57 -1.34
N LYS A 50 2.65 -3.35 -1.84
CA LYS A 50 3.68 -2.60 -2.56
C LYS A 50 4.93 -2.38 -1.70
N VAL A 51 4.74 -1.94 -0.45
CA VAL A 51 5.87 -1.65 0.45
C VAL A 51 6.54 -2.92 0.96
N THR A 52 5.78 -4.00 1.17
CA THR A 52 6.34 -5.31 1.52
C THR A 52 7.26 -5.82 0.42
N GLN A 53 6.87 -5.68 -0.85
CA GLN A 53 7.71 -6.06 -1.99
C GLN A 53 8.97 -5.20 -2.12
N ILE A 54 8.89 -3.91 -1.79
CA ILE A 54 10.08 -3.03 -1.76
C ILE A 54 11.03 -3.49 -0.66
N TYR A 55 10.51 -3.75 0.54
CA TYR A 55 11.34 -4.23 1.65
C TYR A 55 12.03 -5.55 1.31
N LYS A 56 11.28 -6.57 0.86
CA LYS A 56 11.84 -7.88 0.46
C LYS A 56 12.94 -7.79 -0.59
N LYS A 57 12.86 -6.81 -1.49
CA LYS A 57 13.87 -6.62 -2.56
C LYS A 57 15.10 -5.82 -2.13
N THR A 58 14.98 -4.99 -1.11
CA THR A 58 15.99 -3.95 -0.83
C THR A 58 16.54 -3.98 0.59
N GLY A 59 15.84 -4.63 1.53
CA GLY A 59 16.11 -4.52 2.97
C GLY A 59 15.93 -3.11 3.55
N ASN A 60 15.55 -2.11 2.75
CA ASN A 60 15.60 -0.71 3.16
C ASN A 60 14.33 -0.27 3.90
N LEU A 61 14.32 -0.51 5.20
CA LEU A 61 13.20 -0.17 6.07
C LEU A 61 12.92 1.35 6.14
N ARG A 62 13.98 2.18 6.08
CA ARG A 62 13.85 3.64 6.12
C ARG A 62 13.16 4.19 4.87
N ALA A 63 13.48 3.66 3.69
CA ALA A 63 12.80 4.02 2.45
C ALA A 63 11.31 3.66 2.53
N VAL A 64 10.98 2.47 3.06
CA VAL A 64 9.58 2.05 3.24
C VAL A 64 8.84 2.96 4.23
N GLN A 65 9.46 3.35 5.34
CA GLN A 65 8.87 4.30 6.28
C GLN A 65 8.47 5.61 5.59
N LEU A 66 9.37 6.18 4.78
CA LEU A 66 9.12 7.43 4.05
C LEU A 66 7.98 7.28 3.05
N LEU A 67 7.95 6.17 2.29
CA LEU A 67 6.87 5.88 1.34
C LEU A 67 5.51 5.69 2.02
N LEU A 68 5.49 5.17 3.25
CA LEU A 68 4.28 5.06 4.04
C LEU A 68 3.90 6.36 4.76
N GLY A 69 4.80 7.34 4.86
CA GLY A 69 4.57 8.54 5.67
C GLY A 69 4.43 8.24 7.16
N HIS A 70 5.06 7.18 7.66
CA HIS A 70 5.02 6.84 9.08
C HIS A 70 6.01 7.72 9.87
N THR A 71 5.53 8.36 10.94
CA THR A 71 6.38 9.21 11.79
C THR A 71 7.44 8.40 12.56
N LYS A 72 7.07 7.21 13.05
CA LYS A 72 7.94 6.34 13.85
C LYS A 72 8.32 5.09 13.08
N MET A 73 9.57 4.65 13.25
CA MET A 73 10.08 3.42 12.62
C MET A 73 9.32 2.19 13.14
N ASP A 74 9.00 2.15 14.44
CA ASP A 74 8.25 1.06 15.09
C ASP A 74 6.92 0.76 14.40
N GLY A 75 6.24 1.81 13.92
CA GLY A 75 5.00 1.67 13.16
C GLY A 75 5.21 0.93 11.84
N THR A 76 6.38 1.10 11.21
CA THR A 76 6.75 0.43 9.96
C THR A 76 7.19 -1.01 10.20
N VAL A 77 7.99 -1.25 11.25
CA VAL A 77 8.38 -2.61 11.70
C VAL A 77 7.12 -3.44 11.94
N ARG A 78 6.19 -2.95 12.76
CA ARG A 78 4.93 -3.64 13.06
C ARG A 78 4.03 -3.81 11.84
N TYR A 79 4.02 -2.84 10.93
CA TYR A 79 3.18 -2.89 9.72
C TYR A 79 3.62 -3.97 8.73
N LEU A 80 4.95 -4.11 8.57
CA LEU A 80 5.55 -5.13 7.72
C LEU A 80 5.63 -6.49 8.40
N GLY A 81 5.69 -6.54 9.73
CA GLY A 81 5.98 -7.77 10.47
C GLY A 81 7.43 -8.19 10.22
N VAL A 82 8.37 -7.25 10.36
CA VAL A 82 9.80 -7.56 10.29
C VAL A 82 10.20 -8.34 11.54
N GLU A 83 10.74 -9.53 11.35
CA GLU A 83 11.08 -10.46 12.44
C GLU A 83 12.59 -10.71 12.53
N LEU A 84 13.03 -11.44 13.56
CA LEU A 84 14.43 -11.82 13.76
C LEU A 84 15.00 -12.61 12.55
N GLU A 85 14.18 -13.43 11.90
CA GLU A 85 14.56 -14.20 10.71
C GLU A 85 15.01 -13.30 9.56
N ASP A 86 14.38 -12.12 9.40
CA ASP A 86 14.78 -11.15 8.37
C ASP A 86 16.19 -10.59 8.65
N ALA A 87 16.51 -10.36 9.94
CA ALA A 87 17.84 -9.89 10.34
C ALA A 87 18.91 -10.96 10.14
N LEU A 88 18.61 -12.23 10.44
CA LEU A 88 19.51 -13.36 10.21
C LEU A 88 19.79 -13.56 8.73
N ALA A 89 18.76 -13.53 7.89
CA ALA A 89 18.92 -13.66 6.43
C ALA A 89 19.81 -12.56 5.84
N ILE A 90 19.69 -11.32 6.33
CA ILE A 90 20.57 -10.21 5.92
C ILE A 90 22.01 -10.45 6.38
N ALA A 91 22.22 -10.93 7.61
CA ALA A 91 23.54 -11.20 8.16
C ALA A 91 24.26 -12.33 7.39
N GLU A 92 23.58 -13.45 7.14
CA GLU A 92 24.11 -14.57 6.36
C GLU A 92 24.51 -14.15 4.94
N ALA A 93 23.69 -13.31 4.29
CA ALA A 93 24.00 -12.79 2.96
C ALA A 93 25.19 -11.81 2.92
N THR A 94 25.66 -11.34 4.09
CA THR A 94 26.73 -10.35 4.21
C THR A 94 28.02 -10.96 4.79
N GLU A 95 28.13 -12.29 4.91
CA GLU A 95 29.40 -12.93 5.27
C GLU A 95 30.46 -12.65 4.19
N ILE A 96 31.57 -12.02 4.61
CA ILE A 96 32.76 -11.69 3.80
C ILE A 96 33.83 -12.75 4.00
#